data_AF-D3FXA8-F1
#
_entry.id   AF-D3FXA8-F1
#
_cell.length_a   1.000
_cell.length_b   1.000
_cell.length_c   1.000
_cell.angle_alpha   90.00
_cell.angle_beta   90.00
_cell.angle_gamma   90.00
#
_symmetry.space_group_name_H-M   'P 1'
#
loop_
_entity.id
_entity.type
_entity.pdbx_description
1 polymer ?
#
loop_
_entity_poly.entity_id
_entity_poly.type
_entity_poly.pdbx_seq_one_letter_code
_entity_poly.pdbx_strand_id
1 'polypeptide(L)'
;MFSRLQIIFVLLLFIGISNHVLILPHLLQAAKRDAWICVLIGYGLLLIWGVLLHFIIKRNKQKKLVDWVSERTGHAVAAVVILLFIIYIIFTAAITFYDFTQSVDIYFLPVTPIWLIVAPFLLLCVLAAYYNLKTIVYLSSFFLPVVWILGHLVAFSTMGEKSYSYMLPVFNVWQ
;
A
#
# COMPACT_ATOMS: atom_id res chain seq x y z
N MET A 1 -18.95 11.09 10.52
CA MET A 1 -19.20 9.69 10.14
C MET A 1 -18.74 9.54 8.70
N PHE A 2 -17.76 8.67 8.42
CA PHE A 2 -17.20 8.53 7.07
C PHE A 2 -18.12 7.68 6.19
N SER A 3 -18.33 8.10 4.94
CA SER A 3 -19.08 7.29 3.98
C SER A 3 -18.25 6.06 3.59
N ARG A 4 -18.90 4.92 3.33
CA ARG A 4 -18.21 3.69 2.90
C ARG A 4 -17.34 3.91 1.66
N LEU A 5 -17.81 4.75 0.73
CA LEU A 5 -17.07 5.12 -0.48
C LEU A 5 -15.79 5.89 -0.18
N GLN A 6 -15.83 6.79 0.80
CA GLN A 6 -14.65 7.57 1.21
C GLN A 6 -13.55 6.68 1.80
N ILE A 7 -13.94 5.66 2.57
CA ILE A 7 -12.98 4.68 3.10
C ILE A 7 -12.39 3.85 1.96
N ILE A 8 -13.21 3.44 0.98
CA ILE A 8 -12.73 2.73 -0.21
C ILE A 8 -11.74 3.60 -1.00
N PHE A 9 -11.98 4.91 -1.13
CA PHE A 9 -11.05 5.81 -1.83
C PHE A 9 -9.70 5.92 -1.13
N VAL A 10 -9.68 5.99 0.20
CA VAL A 10 -8.43 5.96 0.98
C VAL A 10 -7.69 4.63 0.75
N LEU A 11 -8.40 3.50 0.81
CA LEU A 11 -7.81 2.19 0.59
C LEU A 11 -7.27 2.02 -0.83
N LEU A 12 -8.02 2.43 -1.85
CA LEU A 12 -7.60 2.36 -3.25
C LEU A 12 -6.38 3.23 -3.52
N LEU A 13 -6.32 4.43 -2.95
CA LEU A 13 -5.18 5.33 -3.14
C LEU A 13 -3.92 4.76 -2.46
N PHE A 14 -4.05 4.27 -1.23
CA PHE A 14 -2.94 3.69 -0.47
C PHE A 14 -2.41 2.39 -1.12
N ILE A 15 -3.30 1.45 -1.42
CA ILE A 15 -2.94 0.13 -1.97
C ILE A 15 -2.52 0.27 -3.44
N GLY A 16 -3.26 1.08 -4.22
CA GLY A 16 -3.03 1.23 -5.65
C GLY A 16 -1.67 1.81 -5.96
N ILE A 17 -1.29 2.93 -5.30
CA ILE A 17 0.01 3.57 -5.54
C ILE A 17 1.14 2.66 -5.05
N SER A 18 1.04 2.11 -3.83
CA SER A 18 2.10 1.29 -3.26
C SER A 18 2.35 0.01 -4.07
N ASN A 19 1.30 -0.69 -4.49
CA ASN A 19 1.47 -1.93 -5.24
C ASN A 19 1.85 -1.69 -6.71
N HIS A 20 1.23 -0.71 -7.37
CA HIS A 20 1.43 -0.49 -8.81
C HIS A 20 2.73 0.26 -9.12
N VAL A 21 3.14 1.22 -8.29
CA VAL A 21 4.30 2.08 -8.58
C VAL A 21 5.57 1.54 -7.93
N LEU A 22 5.50 1.12 -6.67
CA LEU A 22 6.70 0.66 -5.94
C LEU A 22 6.98 -0.82 -6.18
N ILE A 23 5.97 -1.70 -6.06
CA ILE A 23 6.20 -3.15 -6.06
C ILE A 23 6.23 -3.75 -7.46
N LEU A 24 5.38 -3.29 -8.38
CA LEU A 24 5.28 -3.83 -9.73
C LEU A 24 6.61 -3.87 -10.51
N PRO A 25 7.47 -2.82 -10.54
CA PRO A 25 8.75 -2.89 -11.26
C PRO A 25 9.69 -3.96 -10.69
N HIS A 26 9.74 -4.08 -9.36
CA HIS A 26 10.54 -5.12 -8.69
C HIS A 26 10.00 -6.53 -8.99
N LEU A 27 8.68 -6.70 -9.02
CA LEU A 27 8.05 -7.97 -9.37
C LEU A 27 8.31 -8.34 -10.84
N LEU A 28 8.23 -7.38 -11.75
CA LEU A 28 8.54 -7.58 -13.18
C LEU A 28 10.01 -7.92 -13.39
N GLN A 29 10.93 -7.36 -12.60
CA GLN A 29 12.35 -7.71 -12.68
C GLN A 29 12.62 -9.15 -12.24
N ALA A 30 11.94 -9.62 -11.18
CA ALA A 30 12.13 -10.95 -10.62
C ALA A 30 11.39 -12.04 -11.41
N ALA A 31 10.09 -11.85 -11.67
CA ALA A 31 9.22 -12.84 -12.31
C ALA A 31 9.13 -12.70 -13.84
N LYS A 32 9.60 -11.57 -14.39
CA LYS A 32 9.59 -11.27 -15.84
C LYS A 32 8.22 -11.55 -16.47
N ARG A 33 8.10 -12.66 -17.20
CA ARG A 33 6.91 -13.04 -17.97
C ARG A 33 5.80 -13.66 -17.13
N ASP A 34 6.12 -14.19 -15.95
CA ASP A 34 5.15 -14.88 -15.07
C ASP A 34 4.59 -13.95 -13.97
N ALA A 35 5.00 -12.67 -13.98
CA ALA A 35 4.59 -11.70 -12.97
C ALA A 35 3.06 -11.58 -12.82
N TRP A 36 2.30 -11.71 -13.92
CA TRP A 36 0.84 -11.64 -13.88
C TRP A 36 0.19 -12.82 -13.15
N ILE A 37 0.80 -14.02 -13.21
CA ILE A 37 0.33 -15.21 -12.49
C ILE A 37 0.60 -15.03 -10.99
N CYS A 38 1.77 -14.51 -10.61
CA CYS A 38 2.09 -14.20 -9.21
C CYS A 38 1.08 -13.22 -8.61
N VAL A 39 0.66 -12.19 -9.36
CA VAL A 39 -0.35 -11.22 -8.91
C VAL A 39 -1.71 -11.90 -8.70
N LEU A 40 -2.14 -12.80 -9.60
CA LEU A 40 -3.40 -13.53 -9.45
C LEU A 40 -3.41 -14.46 -8.23
N ILE A 41 -2.31 -15.17 -7.99
CA ILE A 41 -2.15 -16.03 -6.81
C ILE A 41 -2.19 -15.18 -5.54
N GLY A 42 -1.45 -14.06 -5.52
CA GLY A 42 -1.45 -13.12 -4.41
C GLY A 42 -2.84 -12.55 -4.12
N TYR A 43 -3.60 -12.22 -5.17
CA TYR A 43 -4.98 -11.75 -5.04
C TYR A 43 -5.89 -12.80 -4.40
N GLY A 44 -5.78 -14.08 -4.80
CA GLY A 44 -6.51 -15.18 -4.19
C GLY A 44 -6.20 -15.32 -2.69
N LEU A 45 -4.93 -15.25 -2.31
CA LEU A 45 -4.50 -15.33 -0.91
C LEU A 45 -5.04 -14.15 -0.08
N LEU A 46 -5.00 -12.94 -0.64
CA LEU A 46 -5.54 -11.74 0.00
C LEU A 46 -7.06 -11.81 0.22
N LEU A 47 -7.81 -12.38 -0.72
CA LEU A 47 -9.25 -12.60 -0.55
C LEU A 47 -9.53 -13.57 0.60
N ILE A 48 -8.80 -14.69 0.69
CA ILE A 48 -8.92 -15.65 1.79
C ILE A 48 -8.64 -14.95 3.13
N TRP A 49 -7.57 -14.16 3.19
CA TRP A 49 -7.22 -13.38 4.37
C TRP A 49 -8.29 -12.35 4.74
N GLY A 50 -8.86 -11.65 3.75
CA GLY A 50 -9.93 -10.67 3.95
C GLY A 50 -11.20 -11.30 4.51
N VAL A 51 -11.60 -12.48 4.03
CA VAL A 51 -12.74 -13.23 4.57
C VAL A 51 -12.49 -13.66 6.02
N LEU A 52 -11.28 -14.11 6.34
CA LEU A 52 -10.89 -14.49 7.69
C LEU A 52 -10.96 -13.31 8.65
N LEU A 53 -10.42 -12.15 8.26
CA LEU A 53 -10.54 -10.90 9.03
C LEU A 53 -11.99 -10.47 9.23
N HIS A 54 -12.81 -10.54 8.17
CA HIS A 54 -14.23 -10.21 8.28
C HIS A 54 -14.95 -11.10 9.28
N PHE A 55 -14.66 -12.41 9.28
CA PHE A 55 -15.23 -13.36 10.23
C PHE A 55 -14.85 -13.04 11.68
N ILE A 56 -13.57 -12.72 11.92
CA ILE A 56 -13.08 -12.32 13.25
C ILE A 56 -13.79 -11.05 13.72
N ILE A 57 -13.84 -10.00 12.88
CA ILE A 57 -14.47 -8.71 13.23
C ILE A 57 -15.96 -8.89 13.54
N LYS A 58 -16.67 -9.71 12.74
CA LYS A 58 -18.10 -10.00 12.95
C LYS A 58 -18.34 -10.75 14.26
N ARG A 59 -17.48 -11.71 14.61
CA ARG A 59 -17.57 -12.41 15.91
C ARG A 59 -17.20 -11.52 17.09
N ASN A 60 -16.37 -10.51 16.86
CA ASN A 60 -15.85 -9.64 17.91
C ASN A 60 -16.72 -8.41 18.24
N LYS A 61 -17.93 -8.31 17.65
CA LYS A 61 -18.91 -7.22 17.88
C LYS A 61 -18.29 -5.81 17.82
N GLN A 62 -17.28 -5.57 16.96
CA GLN A 62 -16.58 -4.28 16.85
C GLN A 62 -15.82 -3.84 18.13
N LYS A 63 -15.52 -4.76 19.07
CA LYS A 63 -14.63 -4.43 20.19
C LYS A 63 -13.23 -4.07 19.67
N LYS A 64 -12.54 -3.16 20.38
CA LYS A 64 -11.16 -2.83 20.05
C LYS A 64 -10.32 -4.10 20.14
N LEU A 65 -9.38 -4.26 19.21
CA LEU A 65 -8.44 -5.39 19.19
C LEU A 65 -7.75 -5.57 20.55
N VAL A 66 -7.38 -4.46 21.17
CA VAL A 66 -6.79 -4.38 22.52
C VAL A 66 -7.70 -5.04 23.57
N ASP A 67 -8.97 -4.64 23.63
CA ASP A 67 -9.93 -5.11 24.61
C ASP A 67 -10.22 -6.61 24.42
N TRP A 68 -10.28 -7.07 23.17
CA TRP A 68 -10.50 -8.46 22.84
C TRP A 68 -9.33 -9.37 23.24
N VAL A 69 -8.09 -8.96 22.92
CA VAL A 69 -6.90 -9.73 23.31
C VAL A 69 -6.79 -9.78 24.83
N SER A 70 -7.06 -8.66 25.50
CA SER A 70 -7.06 -8.57 26.97
C SER A 70 -8.12 -9.46 27.63
N GLU A 71 -9.33 -9.54 27.07
CA GLU A 71 -10.41 -10.41 27.57
C GLU A 71 -10.09 -11.90 27.42
N ARG A 72 -9.26 -12.30 26.44
CA ARG A 72 -9.00 -13.71 26.12
C ARG A 72 -7.69 -14.26 26.69
N THR A 73 -6.68 -13.42 26.85
CA THR A 73 -5.31 -13.85 27.21
C THR A 73 -4.75 -13.20 28.49
N GLY A 74 -5.50 -12.27 29.10
CA GLY A 74 -5.08 -11.51 30.28
C GLY A 74 -4.26 -10.27 29.93
N HIS A 75 -4.22 -9.31 30.86
CA HIS A 75 -3.66 -7.97 30.63
C HIS A 75 -2.17 -7.98 30.25
N ALA A 76 -1.36 -8.86 30.84
CA ALA A 76 0.07 -8.93 30.57
C ALA A 76 0.40 -9.39 29.15
N VAL A 77 -0.25 -10.47 28.69
CA VAL A 77 -0.06 -11.01 27.33
C VAL A 77 -0.60 -10.04 26.30
N ALA A 78 -1.75 -9.41 26.57
CA ALA A 78 -2.30 -8.39 25.69
C ALA A 78 -1.36 -7.19 25.53
N ALA A 79 -0.72 -6.72 26.61
CA ALA A 79 0.23 -5.62 26.54
C ALA A 79 1.43 -5.96 25.63
N VAL A 80 1.97 -7.18 25.74
CA VAL A 80 3.09 -7.65 24.89
C VAL A 80 2.68 -7.71 23.42
N VAL A 81 1.50 -8.27 23.12
CA VAL A 81 1.00 -8.34 21.74
C VAL A 81 0.79 -6.95 21.14
N ILE A 82 0.24 -6.02 21.92
CA ILE A 82 0.03 -4.63 21.48
C ILE A 82 1.36 -3.93 21.24
N LEU A 83 2.34 -4.12 22.13
CA LEU A 83 3.68 -3.57 21.96
C LEU A 83 4.32 -4.08 20.67
N LEU A 84 4.24 -5.38 20.40
CA LEU A 84 4.71 -5.98 19.14
C LEU A 84 4.00 -5.37 17.92
N PHE A 85 2.68 -5.15 18.00
CA PHE A 85 1.93 -4.49 16.93
C PHE A 85 2.37 -3.06 16.69
N ILE A 86 2.62 -2.29 17.76
CA ILE A 86 3.13 -0.91 17.65
C ILE A 86 4.49 -0.90 16.99
N ILE A 87 5.40 -1.77 17.43
CA ILE A 87 6.74 -1.92 16.84
C ILE A 87 6.61 -2.26 15.35
N TYR A 88 5.77 -3.24 15.00
CA TYR A 88 5.53 -3.61 13.60
C TYR A 88 5.04 -2.44 12.75
N ILE A 89 4.10 -1.64 13.26
CA ILE A 89 3.59 -0.46 12.55
C ILE A 89 4.69 0.59 12.37
N ILE A 90 5.51 0.84 13.39
CA ILE A 90 6.62 1.80 13.30
C ILE A 90 7.67 1.34 12.27
N PHE A 91 8.06 0.06 12.31
CA PHE A 91 9.00 -0.50 11.33
C PHE A 91 8.45 -0.41 9.91
N THR A 92 7.19 -0.78 9.69
CA THR A 92 6.55 -0.71 8.38
C THR A 92 6.47 0.75 7.88
N ALA A 93 6.17 1.70 8.76
CA ALA A 93 6.15 3.11 8.44
C ALA A 93 7.54 3.64 8.06
N ALA A 94 8.59 3.23 8.78
CA ALA A 94 9.98 3.61 8.48
C ALA A 94 10.44 3.06 7.12
N ILE A 95 10.15 1.79 6.83
CA ILE A 95 10.48 1.16 5.54
C ILE A 95 9.75 1.88 4.39
N THR A 96 8.44 2.08 4.53
CA THR A 96 7.64 2.79 3.51
C THR A 96 8.16 4.21 3.26
N PHE A 97 8.54 4.93 4.31
CA PHE A 97 9.10 6.28 4.19
C PHE A 97 10.46 6.29 3.49
N TYR A 98 11.31 5.30 3.79
CA TYR A 98 12.59 5.12 3.11
C TYR A 98 12.41 4.83 1.63
N ASP A 99 11.54 3.87 1.27
CA ASP A 99 11.24 3.52 -0.12
C ASP A 99 10.69 4.70 -0.91
N PHE A 100 9.82 5.50 -0.28
CA PHE A 100 9.30 6.73 -0.87
C PHE A 100 10.41 7.75 -1.13
N THR A 101 11.28 7.99 -0.15
CA THR A 101 12.39 8.95 -0.29
C THR A 101 13.35 8.52 -1.39
N GLN A 102 13.71 7.24 -1.44
CA GLN A 102 14.55 6.67 -2.50
C GLN A 102 13.91 6.81 -3.88
N SER A 103 12.60 6.58 -3.98
CA SER A 103 11.87 6.77 -5.24
C SER A 103 11.90 8.23 -5.70
N VAL A 104 11.75 9.19 -4.79
CA VAL A 104 11.84 10.61 -5.13
C VAL A 104 13.23 11.00 -5.59
N ASP A 105 14.26 10.52 -4.90
CA ASP A 105 15.66 10.75 -5.25
C ASP A 105 15.99 10.20 -6.64
N ILE A 106 15.65 8.94 -6.92
CA ILE A 106 15.95 8.27 -8.19
C ILE A 106 15.17 8.89 -9.37
N TYR A 107 13.87 9.14 -9.21
CA TYR A 107 13.02 9.50 -10.36
C TYR A 107 12.87 11.01 -10.58
N PHE A 108 12.95 11.83 -9.53
CA PHE A 108 12.59 13.24 -9.62
C PHE A 108 13.77 14.18 -9.34
N LEU A 109 14.55 13.94 -8.29
CA LEU A 109 15.63 14.85 -7.89
C LEU A 109 16.98 14.13 -7.60
N PRO A 110 17.62 13.51 -8.61
CA PRO A 110 18.81 12.67 -8.42
C PRO A 110 20.09 13.43 -8.03
N VAL A 111 20.07 14.77 -8.12
CA VAL A 111 21.23 15.63 -7.83
C VAL A 111 21.13 16.28 -6.44
N THR A 112 19.96 16.27 -5.80
CA THR A 112 19.77 16.93 -4.50
C THR A 112 20.14 16.04 -3.33
N PRO A 113 20.72 16.58 -2.25
CA PRO A 113 21.04 15.80 -1.07
C PRO A 113 19.77 15.32 -0.37
N ILE A 114 19.76 14.05 0.04
CA ILE A 114 18.58 13.36 0.58
C ILE A 114 17.92 14.07 1.77
N TRP A 115 18.69 14.74 2.62
CA TRP A 115 18.18 15.49 3.78
C TRP A 115 17.22 16.61 3.38
N LEU A 116 17.46 17.24 2.23
CA LEU A 116 16.60 18.33 1.71
C LEU A 116 15.27 17.80 1.18
N ILE A 117 15.22 16.54 0.77
CA ILE A 117 14.00 15.83 0.36
C ILE A 117 13.25 15.37 1.62
N VAL A 118 13.94 14.70 2.56
CA VAL A 118 13.34 14.11 3.76
C VAL A 118 12.66 15.14 4.65
N ALA A 119 13.31 16.28 4.91
CA ALA A 119 12.81 17.28 5.86
C ALA A 119 11.39 17.81 5.52
N PRO A 120 11.10 18.30 4.30
CA PRO A 120 9.75 18.77 3.95
C PRO A 120 8.72 17.65 3.93
N PHE A 121 9.05 16.45 3.45
CA PHE A 121 8.10 15.33 3.47
C PHE A 121 7.76 14.87 4.88
N LEU A 122 8.75 14.82 5.77
CA LEU A 122 8.52 14.48 7.17
C LEU A 122 7.64 15.54 7.87
N LEU A 123 7.86 16.82 7.56
CA LEU A 123 7.01 17.91 8.04
C LEU A 123 5.56 17.75 7.54
N LEU A 124 5.36 17.41 6.26
CA LEU A 124 4.03 17.12 5.72
C LEU A 124 3.36 15.94 6.43
N CYS A 125 4.10 14.88 6.75
CA CYS A 125 3.58 13.75 7.52
C CYS A 125 3.15 14.17 8.93
N VAL A 126 3.94 15.01 9.61
CA VAL A 126 3.60 15.54 10.95
C VAL A 126 2.35 16.43 10.88
N LEU A 127 2.24 17.31 9.89
CA LEU A 127 1.03 18.11 9.67
C LEU A 127 -0.19 17.23 9.39
N ALA A 128 -0.05 16.23 8.52
CA ALA A 128 -1.14 15.29 8.22
C ALA A 128 -1.60 14.51 9.46
N ALA A 129 -0.65 14.10 10.32
CA ALA A 129 -0.97 13.47 11.59
C ALA A 129 -1.69 14.42 12.56
N TYR A 130 -1.32 15.71 12.56
CA TYR A 130 -1.96 16.73 13.39
C TYR A 130 -3.42 17.00 12.97
N TYR A 131 -3.72 17.05 11.67
CA TYR A 131 -5.04 17.39 11.14
C TYR A 131 -6.06 16.23 11.15
N ASN A 132 -5.80 15.15 11.88
CA ASN A 132 -6.67 13.98 12.06
C ASN A 132 -7.03 13.22 10.77
N LEU A 133 -7.59 12.00 10.94
CA LEU A 133 -7.99 11.10 9.84
C LEU A 133 -8.97 11.75 8.83
N LYS A 134 -9.76 12.74 9.26
CA LYS A 134 -10.69 13.44 8.36
C LYS A 134 -9.97 14.09 7.19
N THR A 135 -8.82 14.69 7.44
CA THR A 135 -8.05 15.39 6.41
C THR A 135 -7.52 14.42 5.37
N ILE A 136 -7.02 13.25 5.80
CA ILE A 136 -6.60 12.16 4.92
C ILE A 136 -7.77 11.71 4.02
N VAL A 137 -8.95 11.52 4.60
CA VAL A 137 -10.14 11.07 3.85
C VAL A 137 -10.56 12.07 2.76
N TYR A 138 -10.55 13.37 3.07
CA TYR A 138 -10.89 14.41 2.10
C TYR A 138 -9.83 14.53 1.01
N LEU A 139 -8.54 14.53 1.38
CA LEU A 139 -7.43 14.55 0.43
C LEU A 139 -7.49 13.35 -0.51
N SER A 140 -7.66 12.13 0.01
CA SER A 140 -7.72 10.93 -0.83
C SER A 140 -8.89 10.97 -1.81
N SER A 141 -10.05 11.48 -1.39
CA SER A 141 -11.21 11.62 -2.28
C SER A 141 -10.98 12.59 -3.43
N PHE A 142 -10.15 13.62 -3.21
CA PHE A 142 -9.77 14.57 -4.25
C PHE A 142 -8.64 14.05 -5.15
N PHE A 143 -7.60 13.43 -4.56
CA PHE A 143 -6.44 12.94 -5.30
C PHE A 143 -6.73 11.69 -6.13
N LEU A 144 -7.61 10.79 -5.69
CA LEU A 144 -7.90 9.55 -6.40
C LEU A 144 -8.28 9.76 -7.88
N PRO A 145 -9.27 10.60 -8.24
CA PRO A 145 -9.61 10.81 -9.66
C PRO A 145 -8.45 11.38 -10.47
N VAL A 146 -7.65 12.29 -9.88
CA VAL A 146 -6.49 12.88 -10.54
C VAL A 146 -5.44 11.81 -10.85
N VAL A 147 -5.06 11.00 -9.85
CA VAL A 147 -4.09 9.92 -10.01
C VAL A 147 -4.60 8.86 -11.00
N TRP A 148 -5.89 8.56 -10.97
CA TRP A 148 -6.48 7.58 -11.86
C TRP A 148 -6.45 8.02 -13.33
N ILE A 149 -6.78 9.30 -13.60
CA ILE A 149 -6.69 9.88 -14.95
C ILE A 149 -5.23 9.85 -15.45
N LEU A 150 -4.28 10.29 -14.61
CA LEU A 150 -2.86 10.27 -14.95
C LEU A 150 -2.36 8.86 -15.24
N GLY A 151 -2.77 7.88 -14.42
CA GLY A 151 -2.43 6.47 -14.62
C GLY A 151 -2.93 5.92 -15.95
N HIS A 152 -4.17 6.23 -16.33
CA HIS A 152 -4.69 5.85 -17.66
C HIS A 152 -3.97 6.57 -18.79
N LEU A 153 -3.68 7.87 -18.64
CA LEU A 153 -2.96 8.65 -19.65
C LEU A 153 -1.59 8.03 -19.94
N VAL A 154 -0.81 7.71 -18.89
CA VAL A 154 0.47 7.01 -19.05
C VAL A 154 0.25 5.64 -19.71
N ALA A 155 -0.75 4.88 -19.26
CA ALA A 155 -1.04 3.57 -19.84
C ALA A 155 -1.33 3.64 -21.34
N PHE A 156 -2.14 4.62 -21.79
CA PHE A 156 -2.48 4.91 -23.19
C PHE A 156 -1.28 5.41 -23.98
N SER A 157 -0.49 6.35 -23.44
CA SER A 157 0.68 6.89 -24.11
C SER A 157 1.74 5.83 -24.38
N THR A 158 1.90 4.84 -23.49
CA THR A 158 2.87 3.76 -23.65
C THR A 158 2.31 2.58 -24.46
N MET A 159 1.06 2.62 -24.96
CA MET A 159 0.50 1.50 -25.74
C MET A 159 1.28 1.21 -27.03
N GLY A 160 1.89 2.23 -27.65
CA GLY A 160 2.69 2.06 -28.87
C GLY A 160 3.96 1.24 -28.67
N GLU A 161 4.55 1.28 -27.47
CA GLU A 161 5.79 0.57 -27.10
C GLU A 161 5.52 -0.79 -26.43
N LYS A 162 4.26 -1.07 -26.06
CA LYS A 162 3.85 -2.32 -25.41
C LYS A 162 3.67 -3.42 -26.45
N SER A 163 4.73 -4.15 -26.73
CA SER A 163 4.60 -5.44 -27.44
C SER A 163 3.95 -6.46 -26.51
N TYR A 164 2.62 -6.59 -26.60
CA TYR A 164 1.82 -7.61 -25.89
C TYR A 164 2.25 -9.04 -26.22
N SER A 165 3.05 -9.23 -27.27
CA SER A 165 3.68 -10.51 -27.61
C SER A 165 4.65 -11.00 -26.53
N TYR A 166 5.19 -10.13 -25.66
CA TYR A 166 6.04 -10.57 -24.54
C TYR A 166 5.23 -11.18 -23.38
N MET A 167 3.91 -11.03 -23.37
CA MET A 167 3.04 -11.64 -22.35
C MET A 167 2.71 -13.11 -22.66
N LEU A 168 3.04 -13.60 -23.87
CA LEU A 168 2.79 -14.96 -24.32
C LEU A 168 4.02 -15.56 -25.03
N PRO A 169 4.29 -16.87 -24.98
CA PRO A 169 3.59 -17.92 -24.25
C PRO A 169 4.12 -18.15 -22.83
N VAL A 170 3.26 -18.74 -22.00
CA VAL A 170 3.50 -19.17 -20.61
C VAL A 170 4.42 -20.41 -20.53
N PHE A 171 4.71 -21.05 -21.68
CA PHE A 171 5.42 -22.33 -21.76
C PHE A 171 6.42 -22.46 -22.93
N ASN A 172 7.09 -21.38 -23.37
CA ASN A 172 8.25 -21.58 -24.25
C ASN A 172 9.51 -21.77 -23.40
N VAL A 173 10.08 -22.96 -23.53
CA VAL A 173 11.40 -23.35 -23.07
C VAL A 173 12.40 -22.28 -23.46
N TRP A 174 13.17 -21.85 -22.46
CA TRP A 174 14.33 -20.98 -22.56
C TRP A 174 15.17 -21.27 -23.82
N GLN A 175 15.28 -20.28 -24.71
CA GLN A 175 16.43 -20.08 -25.58
C GLN A 175 16.79 -18.60 -25.54
#